data_AF-A0A1U7TTJ1-F1
#
_entry.id   AF-A0A1U7TTJ1-F1
#
_cell.length_a   1.000
_cell.length_b   1.000
_cell.length_c   1.000
_cell.angle_alpha   90.00
_cell.angle_beta   90.00
_cell.angle_gamma   90.00
#
_symmetry.space_group_name_H-M   'P 1'
#
loop_
_entity.id
_entity.type
_entity.pdbx_description
1 polymer ?
#
loop_
_entity_poly.entity_id
_entity_poly.type
_entity_poly.pdbx_seq_one_letter_code
_entity_poly.pdbx_strand_id
1 'polypeptide(L)'
;MARVLIVGAGLTGSLCAALLRRETRGPLYLAVWDKAGDSGGRMTTASSPHNPQCTADLGAQYITCTPHYAKKHQSFYDELLAHSILKALTSPIKGMMMKEGDCNFVAPQGVSSIIKHYLKESGAEVYFRQCVTQINLRNDKWEVSRETGSPEQFDLVVLTMPVPQILQLQGDITNLISECQRQELEAVSYSSRYALGLFYEAGTKIDVPWAGQYITSNPCVRFVSIDNKKRNI
;
A
#
# COMPACT_ATOMS: atom_id res chain seq x y z
N MET A 1 -19.52 -10.88 18.80
CA MET A 1 -18.88 -10.62 17.50
C MET A 1 -17.54 -9.96 17.79
N ALA A 2 -16.43 -10.56 17.34
CA ALA A 2 -15.11 -9.98 17.56
C ALA A 2 -14.93 -8.70 16.72
N ARG A 3 -14.31 -7.68 17.29
CA ARG A 3 -14.00 -6.39 16.66
C ARG A 3 -12.49 -6.30 16.42
N VAL A 4 -12.10 -6.23 15.17
CA VAL A 4 -10.69 -6.12 14.77
C VAL A 4 -10.45 -4.79 14.08
N LEU A 5 -9.44 -4.08 14.57
CA LEU A 5 -8.93 -2.88 13.93
C LEU A 5 -7.63 -3.20 13.17
N ILE A 6 -7.54 -2.76 11.93
CA ILE A 6 -6.29 -2.71 11.17
C ILE A 6 -5.93 -1.23 10.97
N VAL A 7 -4.76 -0.82 11.42
CA VAL A 7 -4.25 0.54 11.28
C VAL A 7 -3.34 0.60 10.04
N GLY A 8 -3.83 1.27 9.00
CA GLY A 8 -3.19 1.45 7.70
C GLY A 8 -3.94 0.74 6.56
N ALA A 9 -4.52 1.51 5.65
CA ALA A 9 -5.13 1.04 4.40
C ALA A 9 -4.07 0.91 3.27
N GLY A 10 -2.91 0.35 3.59
CA GLY A 10 -1.86 0.00 2.62
C GLY A 10 -1.96 -1.44 2.11
N LEU A 11 -0.97 -1.89 1.34
CA LEU A 11 -0.93 -3.27 0.82
C LEU A 11 -1.01 -4.32 1.94
N THR A 12 -0.19 -4.17 2.98
CA THR A 12 -0.19 -5.11 4.11
C THR A 12 -1.54 -5.13 4.83
N GLY A 13 -2.08 -3.96 5.20
CA GLY A 13 -3.34 -3.89 5.94
C GLY A 13 -4.54 -4.39 5.15
N SER A 14 -4.64 -4.05 3.86
CA SER A 14 -5.72 -4.54 2.99
C SER A 14 -5.67 -6.05 2.79
N LEU A 15 -4.47 -6.62 2.55
CA LEU A 15 -4.30 -8.06 2.45
C LEU A 15 -4.58 -8.78 3.78
N CYS A 16 -4.15 -8.22 4.91
CA CYS A 16 -4.50 -8.74 6.24
C CYS A 16 -6.02 -8.78 6.45
N ALA A 17 -6.74 -7.72 6.05
CA ALA A 17 -8.20 -7.69 6.15
C ALA A 17 -8.86 -8.78 5.30
N ALA A 18 -8.41 -8.96 4.05
CA ALA A 18 -8.92 -9.99 3.15
C ALA A 18 -8.67 -11.40 3.70
N LEU A 19 -7.44 -11.67 4.15
CA LEU A 19 -7.08 -12.98 4.72
C LEU A 19 -7.86 -13.29 6.01
N LEU A 20 -8.02 -12.30 6.92
CA LEU A 20 -8.85 -12.48 8.12
C LEU A 20 -10.29 -12.82 7.76
N ARG A 21 -10.85 -12.18 6.73
CA ARG A 21 -12.20 -12.50 6.24
C ARG A 21 -12.28 -13.92 5.68
N ARG A 22 -11.29 -14.35 4.88
CA ARG A 22 -11.25 -15.71 4.29
C ARG A 22 -11.17 -16.82 5.35
N GLU A 23 -10.35 -16.63 6.38
CA GLU A 23 -10.08 -17.65 7.39
C GLU A 23 -11.13 -17.68 8.52
N THR A 24 -11.94 -16.64 8.67
CA THR A 24 -12.93 -16.55 9.75
C THR A 24 -14.31 -17.02 9.30
N ARG A 25 -14.82 -18.11 9.90
CA ARG A 25 -16.17 -18.65 9.62
C ARG A 25 -17.31 -17.96 10.38
N GLY A 26 -16.99 -17.20 11.44
CA GLY A 26 -17.96 -16.57 12.33
C GLY A 26 -18.14 -15.05 12.08
N PRO A 27 -19.08 -14.41 12.80
CA PRO A 27 -19.30 -12.97 12.68
C PRO A 27 -18.07 -12.20 13.18
N LEU A 28 -17.49 -11.42 12.28
CA LEU A 28 -16.30 -10.60 12.50
C LEU A 28 -16.55 -9.18 11.99
N TYR A 29 -16.43 -8.20 12.89
CA TYR A 29 -16.40 -6.79 12.56
C TYR A 29 -14.95 -6.40 12.24
N LEU A 30 -14.71 -5.93 11.01
CA LEU A 30 -13.41 -5.45 10.55
C LEU A 30 -13.50 -3.95 10.29
N ALA A 31 -12.69 -3.18 10.99
CA ALA A 31 -12.45 -1.77 10.71
C ALA A 31 -11.02 -1.59 10.18
N VAL A 32 -10.87 -0.76 9.16
CA VAL A 32 -9.56 -0.31 8.67
C VAL A 32 -9.49 1.19 8.82
N TRP A 33 -8.54 1.68 9.61
CA TRP A 33 -8.34 3.12 9.82
C TRP A 33 -7.07 3.58 9.10
N ASP A 34 -7.16 4.65 8.33
CA ASP A 34 -6.01 5.30 7.73
C ASP A 34 -6.05 6.81 7.98
N LYS A 35 -4.89 7.40 8.26
CA LYS A 35 -4.75 8.85 8.45
C LYS A 35 -4.88 9.64 7.15
N ALA A 36 -4.61 9.01 6.00
CA ALA A 36 -4.71 9.63 4.69
C ALA A 36 -6.18 9.83 4.26
N GLY A 37 -6.38 10.60 3.19
CA GLY A 37 -7.70 10.83 2.59
C GLY A 37 -8.17 9.74 1.63
N ASP A 38 -7.30 8.79 1.25
CA ASP A 38 -7.61 7.62 0.42
C ASP A 38 -6.64 6.47 0.78
N SER A 39 -6.96 5.27 0.32
CA SER A 39 -6.20 4.04 0.46
C SER A 39 -4.96 3.97 -0.46
N GLY A 40 -4.06 3.02 -0.16
CA GLY A 40 -2.92 2.67 -0.99
C GLY A 40 -1.56 2.97 -0.34
N GLY A 41 -1.47 3.99 0.51
CA GLY A 41 -0.22 4.37 1.18
C GLY A 41 0.92 4.63 0.17
N ARG A 42 2.02 3.87 0.27
CA ARG A 42 3.14 3.94 -0.69
C ARG A 42 2.83 3.31 -2.06
N MET A 43 1.60 2.87 -2.28
CA MET A 43 1.05 2.40 -3.54
C MET A 43 -0.16 3.27 -3.96
N THR A 44 -0.09 4.57 -3.68
CA THR A 44 -1.13 5.53 -4.09
C THR A 44 -1.05 5.84 -5.59
N THR A 45 -2.22 6.05 -6.19
CA THR A 45 -2.40 6.54 -7.56
C THR A 45 -3.08 7.89 -7.47
N ALA A 46 -2.41 8.96 -7.89
CA ALA A 46 -2.98 10.30 -7.95
C ALA A 46 -3.79 10.49 -9.25
N SER A 47 -4.84 11.29 -9.20
CA SER A 47 -5.65 11.69 -10.37
C SER A 47 -5.54 13.18 -10.64
N SER A 48 -5.59 13.58 -11.91
CA SER A 48 -5.67 14.98 -12.30
C SER A 48 -6.97 15.63 -11.78
N PRO A 49 -6.91 16.87 -11.24
CA PRO A 49 -8.11 17.64 -10.91
C PRO A 49 -9.04 17.90 -12.10
N HIS A 50 -8.49 17.91 -13.32
CA HIS A 50 -9.24 18.22 -14.55
C HIS A 50 -9.82 16.98 -15.24
N ASN A 51 -9.26 15.80 -14.98
CA ASN A 51 -9.73 14.54 -15.55
C ASN A 51 -9.39 13.36 -14.63
N PRO A 52 -10.38 12.77 -13.94
CA PRO A 52 -10.17 11.64 -13.03
C PRO A 52 -9.58 10.39 -13.71
N GLN A 53 -9.71 10.24 -15.03
CA GLN A 53 -9.11 9.14 -15.79
C GLN A 53 -7.61 9.35 -16.04
N CYS A 54 -7.13 10.60 -15.97
CA CYS A 54 -5.72 10.92 -16.08
C CYS A 54 -5.05 10.69 -14.72
N THR A 55 -4.35 9.55 -14.59
CA THR A 55 -3.79 9.09 -13.31
C THR A 55 -2.29 8.84 -13.39
N ALA A 56 -1.62 8.87 -12.24
CA ALA A 56 -0.18 8.60 -12.10
C ALA A 56 0.11 7.87 -10.79
N ASP A 57 0.93 6.81 -10.85
CA ASP A 57 1.42 6.15 -9.63
C ASP A 57 2.57 6.98 -9.02
N LEU A 58 2.39 7.50 -7.81
CA LEU A 58 3.43 8.31 -7.14
C LEU A 58 4.39 7.46 -6.28
N GLY A 59 4.02 6.22 -6.01
CA GLY A 59 4.79 5.28 -5.20
C GLY A 59 5.35 4.13 -6.02
N ALA A 60 4.95 2.90 -5.68
CA ALA A 60 5.34 1.71 -6.43
C ALA A 60 4.94 1.80 -7.91
N GLN A 61 5.89 1.51 -8.81
CA GLN A 61 5.71 1.72 -10.25
C GLN A 61 5.25 0.47 -11.00
N TYR A 62 5.72 -0.71 -10.58
CA TYR A 62 5.39 -2.02 -11.12
C TYR A 62 5.75 -3.09 -10.07
N ILE A 63 5.27 -4.31 -10.25
CA ILE A 63 5.51 -5.45 -9.36
C ILE A 63 6.46 -6.42 -10.05
N THR A 64 7.64 -6.64 -9.47
CA THR A 64 8.59 -7.66 -9.94
C THR A 64 8.39 -8.94 -9.14
N CYS A 65 8.11 -10.03 -9.83
CA CYS A 65 7.97 -11.36 -9.28
C CYS A 65 9.22 -12.19 -9.61
N THR A 66 9.94 -12.61 -8.58
CA THR A 66 11.10 -13.51 -8.74
C THR A 66 10.62 -14.96 -8.83
N PRO A 67 11.42 -15.88 -9.42
CA PRO A 67 11.05 -17.29 -9.52
C PRO A 67 10.69 -17.95 -8.18
N HIS A 68 11.33 -17.51 -7.08
CA HIS A 68 11.02 -18.01 -5.74
C HIS A 68 9.60 -17.61 -5.30
N TYR A 69 9.25 -16.33 -5.42
CA TYR A 69 7.94 -15.83 -4.99
C TYR A 69 6.82 -16.14 -5.99
N ALA A 70 7.13 -16.39 -7.26
CA ALA A 70 6.17 -16.90 -8.23
C ALA A 70 5.57 -18.23 -7.77
N LYS A 71 6.38 -19.12 -7.20
CA LYS A 71 5.92 -20.39 -6.62
C LYS A 71 5.27 -20.20 -5.26
N LYS A 72 5.94 -19.47 -4.36
CA LYS A 72 5.49 -19.32 -2.97
C LYS A 72 4.17 -18.56 -2.83
N HIS A 73 3.96 -17.55 -3.68
CA HIS A 73 2.80 -16.65 -3.63
C HIS A 73 1.92 -16.80 -4.89
N GLN A 74 1.97 -17.97 -5.54
CA GLN A 74 1.31 -18.22 -6.82
C GLN A 74 -0.17 -17.81 -6.81
N SER A 75 -0.93 -18.24 -5.79
CA SER A 75 -2.36 -17.97 -5.69
C SER A 75 -2.70 -16.47 -5.71
N PHE A 76 -1.88 -15.62 -5.09
CA PHE A 76 -2.09 -14.17 -5.10
C PHE A 76 -1.86 -13.56 -6.49
N TYR A 77 -0.85 -14.03 -7.22
CA TYR A 77 -0.62 -13.57 -8.60
C TYR A 77 -1.72 -14.04 -9.54
N ASP A 78 -2.09 -15.33 -9.46
CA ASP A 78 -3.15 -15.92 -10.30
C ASP A 78 -4.49 -15.20 -10.07
N GLU A 79 -4.83 -14.90 -8.82
CA GLU A 79 -6.02 -14.12 -8.45
C GLU A 79 -6.00 -12.71 -9.08
N LEU A 80 -4.91 -11.94 -8.84
CA LEU A 80 -4.83 -10.56 -9.34
C LEU A 80 -4.81 -10.50 -10.88
N LEU A 81 -4.25 -11.51 -11.55
CA LEU A 81 -4.29 -11.65 -13.00
C LEU A 81 -5.69 -12.02 -13.50
N ALA A 82 -6.36 -12.99 -12.86
CA ALA A 82 -7.71 -13.41 -13.22
C ALA A 82 -8.73 -12.25 -13.11
N HIS A 83 -8.56 -11.39 -12.10
CA HIS A 83 -9.38 -10.19 -11.92
C HIS A 83 -8.92 -8.98 -12.76
N SER A 84 -7.90 -9.12 -13.61
CA SER A 84 -7.31 -8.03 -14.40
C SER A 84 -6.84 -6.82 -13.58
N ILE A 85 -6.56 -7.05 -12.28
CA ILE A 85 -5.95 -6.06 -11.38
C ILE A 85 -4.48 -5.89 -11.72
N LEU A 86 -3.82 -6.99 -12.11
CA LEU A 86 -2.48 -6.98 -12.68
C LEU A 86 -2.51 -7.44 -14.14
N LYS A 87 -1.53 -6.96 -14.92
CA LYS A 87 -1.19 -7.42 -16.27
C LYS A 87 0.32 -7.47 -16.43
N ALA A 88 0.82 -8.31 -17.32
CA ALA A 88 2.24 -8.35 -17.64
C ALA A 88 2.70 -6.98 -18.18
N LEU A 89 3.87 -6.52 -17.72
CA LEU A 89 4.52 -5.33 -18.24
C LEU A 89 5.15 -5.65 -19.60
N THR A 90 4.59 -5.10 -20.66
CA THR A 90 5.09 -5.27 -22.04
C THR A 90 5.83 -4.03 -22.55
N SER A 91 5.62 -2.87 -21.91
CA SER A 91 6.23 -1.61 -22.34
C SER A 91 7.71 -1.52 -21.91
N PRO A 92 8.61 -1.01 -22.77
CA PRO A 92 10.04 -0.99 -22.49
C PRO A 92 10.39 -0.02 -21.36
N ILE A 93 11.13 -0.50 -20.36
CA ILE A 93 11.71 0.31 -19.27
C ILE A 93 13.24 0.34 -19.43
N LYS A 94 13.79 1.50 -19.80
CA LYS A 94 15.23 1.67 -20.05
C LYS A 94 16.02 1.62 -18.74
N GLY A 95 17.10 0.83 -18.74
CA GLY A 95 17.96 0.66 -17.55
C GLY A 95 17.37 -0.23 -16.47
N MET A 96 16.29 -0.97 -16.77
CA MET A 96 15.76 -2.00 -15.89
C MET A 96 16.72 -3.19 -15.85
N MET A 97 17.09 -3.61 -14.64
CA MET A 97 17.88 -4.82 -14.43
C MET A 97 16.92 -6.00 -14.23
N MET A 98 17.01 -6.99 -15.10
CA MET A 98 16.25 -8.24 -15.03
C MET A 98 17.17 -9.38 -14.62
N LYS A 99 16.76 -10.20 -13.64
CA LYS A 99 17.38 -11.50 -13.42
C LYS A 99 16.66 -12.55 -14.25
N GLU A 100 17.35 -13.66 -14.50
CA GLU A 100 16.76 -14.78 -15.23
C GLU A 100 15.51 -15.29 -14.50
N GLY A 101 14.40 -15.38 -15.23
CA GLY A 101 13.11 -15.83 -14.72
C GLY A 101 12.28 -14.76 -13.98
N ASP A 102 12.77 -13.53 -13.82
CA ASP A 102 11.96 -12.44 -13.28
C ASP A 102 10.80 -12.09 -14.25
N CYS A 103 9.62 -11.85 -13.68
CA CYS A 103 8.44 -11.38 -14.41
C CYS A 103 7.95 -10.06 -13.82
N ASN A 104 7.57 -9.10 -14.66
CA ASN A 104 7.07 -7.81 -14.20
C ASN A 104 5.61 -7.61 -14.55
N PHE A 105 4.89 -6.96 -13.64
CA PHE A 105 3.48 -6.68 -13.77
C PHE A 105 3.19 -5.20 -13.49
N VAL A 106 2.15 -4.70 -14.14
CA VAL A 106 1.58 -3.37 -13.92
C VAL A 106 0.10 -3.50 -13.59
N ALA A 107 -0.43 -2.50 -12.88
CA ALA A 107 -1.85 -2.40 -12.62
C ALA A 107 -2.48 -1.41 -13.63
N PRO A 108 -3.30 -1.86 -14.59
CA PRO A 108 -3.83 -0.99 -15.65
C PRO A 108 -4.70 0.16 -15.10
N GLN A 109 -5.40 -0.07 -13.99
CA GLN A 109 -6.24 0.93 -13.31
C GLN A 109 -5.48 1.71 -12.21
N GLY A 110 -4.14 1.66 -12.23
CA GLY A 110 -3.27 2.24 -11.21
C GLY A 110 -2.96 1.29 -10.07
N VAL A 111 -1.78 1.43 -9.48
CA VAL A 111 -1.23 0.49 -8.49
C VAL A 111 -2.09 0.41 -7.21
N SER A 112 -2.84 1.48 -6.89
CA SER A 112 -3.80 1.48 -5.78
C SER A 112 -4.97 0.51 -5.97
N SER A 113 -5.25 0.05 -7.19
CA SER A 113 -6.32 -0.92 -7.48
C SER A 113 -6.13 -2.26 -6.77
N ILE A 114 -4.89 -2.67 -6.50
CA ILE A 114 -4.57 -3.88 -5.71
C ILE A 114 -5.13 -3.76 -4.29
N ILE A 115 -4.92 -2.60 -3.67
CA ILE A 115 -5.39 -2.32 -2.31
C ILE A 115 -6.92 -2.25 -2.29
N LYS A 116 -7.50 -1.56 -3.28
CA LYS A 116 -8.97 -1.44 -3.42
C LYS A 116 -9.65 -2.80 -3.61
N HIS A 117 -9.02 -3.71 -4.37
CA HIS A 117 -9.49 -5.09 -4.53
C HIS A 117 -9.56 -5.82 -3.18
N TYR A 118 -8.46 -5.86 -2.43
CA TYR A 118 -8.44 -6.57 -1.14
C TYR A 118 -9.32 -5.92 -0.06
N LEU A 119 -9.42 -4.59 -0.03
CA LEU A 119 -10.36 -3.91 0.88
C LEU A 119 -11.81 -4.28 0.56
N LYS A 120 -12.20 -4.27 -0.73
CA LYS A 120 -13.54 -4.67 -1.16
C LYS A 120 -13.83 -6.12 -0.79
N GLU A 121 -12.88 -7.02 -1.04
CA GLU A 121 -13.03 -8.44 -0.74
C GLU A 121 -13.18 -8.71 0.76
N SER A 122 -12.44 -7.98 1.60
CA SER A 122 -12.53 -8.11 3.05
C SER A 122 -13.90 -7.74 3.63
N GLY A 123 -14.67 -6.90 2.92
CA GLY A 123 -15.91 -6.30 3.42
C GLY A 123 -15.70 -5.47 4.69
N ALA A 124 -14.48 -4.97 4.94
CA ALA A 124 -14.18 -4.15 6.10
C ALA A 124 -14.77 -2.73 5.95
N GLU A 125 -15.13 -2.12 7.08
CA GLU A 125 -15.47 -0.71 7.13
C GLU A 125 -14.19 0.12 7.13
N VAL A 126 -13.96 0.87 6.05
CA VAL A 126 -12.73 1.65 5.87
C VAL A 126 -13.01 3.12 6.23
N TYR A 127 -12.25 3.63 7.18
CA TYR A 127 -12.37 5.00 7.68
C TYR A 127 -11.08 5.77 7.40
N PHE A 128 -11.21 6.80 6.56
CA PHE A 128 -10.13 7.72 6.23
C PHE A 128 -10.07 8.90 7.21
N ARG A 129 -8.94 9.61 7.21
CA ARG A 129 -8.67 10.73 8.13
C ARG A 129 -8.76 10.30 9.61
N GLN A 130 -8.44 9.04 9.89
CA GLN A 130 -8.39 8.45 11.23
C GLN A 130 -6.93 8.27 11.65
N CYS A 131 -6.33 9.31 12.21
CA CYS A 131 -4.96 9.24 12.72
C CYS A 131 -4.96 8.65 14.14
N VAL A 132 -4.54 7.41 14.30
CA VAL A 132 -4.39 6.76 15.62
C VAL A 132 -3.25 7.44 16.38
N THR A 133 -3.52 7.83 17.62
CA THR A 133 -2.55 8.55 18.48
C THR A 133 -2.16 7.75 19.72
N GLN A 134 -3.09 6.97 20.28
CA GLN A 134 -2.86 6.21 21.51
C GLN A 134 -3.55 4.85 21.49
N ILE A 135 -2.95 3.86 22.14
CA ILE A 135 -3.52 2.53 22.34
C ILE A 135 -3.35 2.15 23.80
N ASN A 136 -4.47 1.97 24.52
CA ASN A 136 -4.51 1.64 25.93
C ASN A 136 -5.24 0.31 26.16
N LEU A 137 -4.90 -0.38 27.25
CA LEU A 137 -5.62 -1.57 27.68
C LEU A 137 -6.64 -1.18 28.75
N ARG A 138 -7.92 -1.43 28.49
CA ARG A 138 -9.04 -1.10 29.39
C ARG A 138 -10.00 -2.28 29.43
N ASN A 139 -10.24 -2.84 30.62
CA ASN A 139 -11.15 -3.97 30.83
C ASN A 139 -10.94 -5.13 29.83
N ASP A 140 -9.69 -5.56 29.69
CA ASP A 140 -9.26 -6.62 28.77
C ASP A 140 -9.54 -6.36 27.27
N LYS A 141 -9.71 -5.09 26.89
CA LYS A 141 -9.89 -4.65 25.50
C LYS A 141 -8.97 -3.50 25.13
N TRP A 142 -8.66 -3.39 23.84
CA TRP A 142 -7.91 -2.28 23.31
C TRP A 142 -8.81 -1.07 23.12
N GLU A 143 -8.54 -0.01 23.85
CA GLU A 143 -9.11 1.31 23.61
C GLU A 143 -8.16 2.10 22.71
N VAL A 144 -8.63 2.45 21.51
CA VAL A 144 -7.83 3.11 20.48
C VAL A 144 -8.31 4.54 20.29
N SER A 145 -7.42 5.48 20.59
CA SER A 145 -7.65 6.93 20.42
C SER A 145 -7.16 7.41 19.07
N ARG A 146 -7.82 8.45 18.57
CA ARG A 146 -7.54 9.11 17.30
C ARG A 146 -7.49 10.62 17.49
N GLU A 147 -6.88 11.33 16.55
CA GLU A 147 -6.67 12.79 16.62
C GLU A 147 -7.98 13.57 16.83
N THR A 148 -9.09 13.10 16.22
CA THR A 148 -10.41 13.69 16.42
C THR A 148 -11.47 12.61 16.62
N GLY A 149 -12.46 12.90 17.48
CA GLY A 149 -13.53 11.96 17.83
C GLY A 149 -13.26 11.17 19.10
N SER A 150 -14.25 10.37 19.52
CA SER A 150 -14.13 9.53 20.72
C SER A 150 -13.27 8.28 20.46
N PRO A 151 -12.57 7.76 21.49
CA PRO A 151 -11.93 6.46 21.43
C PRO A 151 -12.92 5.35 21.12
N GLU A 152 -12.44 4.27 20.49
CA GLU A 152 -13.23 3.07 20.23
C GLU A 152 -12.54 1.83 20.79
N GLN A 153 -13.35 0.82 21.17
CA GLN A 153 -12.86 -0.44 21.69
C GLN A 153 -12.81 -1.54 20.63
N PHE A 154 -11.72 -2.32 20.65
CA PHE A 154 -11.47 -3.46 19.78
C PHE A 154 -10.94 -4.63 20.59
N ASP A 155 -11.24 -5.84 20.13
CA ASP A 155 -10.72 -7.08 20.73
C ASP A 155 -9.31 -7.38 20.18
N LEU A 156 -9.01 -7.00 18.92
CA LEU A 156 -7.68 -7.11 18.32
C LEU A 156 -7.30 -5.84 17.54
N VAL A 157 -6.00 -5.51 17.54
CA VAL A 157 -5.43 -4.41 16.77
C VAL A 157 -4.21 -4.90 15.99
N VAL A 158 -4.16 -4.62 14.69
CA VAL A 158 -3.01 -4.91 13.81
C VAL A 158 -2.44 -3.61 13.28
N LEU A 159 -1.15 -3.37 13.52
CA LEU A 159 -0.45 -2.16 13.07
C LEU A 159 0.36 -2.45 11.80
N THR A 160 0.13 -1.68 10.73
CA THR A 160 0.79 -1.90 9.44
C THR A 160 1.51 -0.66 8.89
N MET A 161 1.51 0.44 9.63
CA MET A 161 2.28 1.64 9.30
C MET A 161 3.79 1.42 9.50
N PRO A 162 4.67 2.24 8.88
CA PRO A 162 6.12 2.12 9.07
C PRO A 162 6.54 2.16 10.54
N VAL A 163 7.56 1.39 10.91
CA VAL A 163 8.00 1.20 12.30
C VAL A 163 8.17 2.50 13.09
N PRO A 164 8.82 3.57 12.56
CA PRO A 164 8.91 4.84 13.27
C PRO A 164 7.56 5.46 13.66
N GLN A 165 6.48 5.22 12.89
CA GLN A 165 5.13 5.69 13.23
C GLN A 165 4.49 4.85 14.35
N ILE A 166 4.84 3.56 14.45
CA ILE A 166 4.43 2.71 15.58
C ILE A 166 5.09 3.21 16.87
N LEU A 167 6.39 3.52 16.82
CA LEU A 167 7.16 4.03 17.97
C LEU A 167 6.71 5.44 18.43
N GLN A 168 5.94 6.16 17.62
CA GLN A 168 5.35 7.47 17.97
C GLN A 168 4.00 7.35 18.70
N LEU A 169 3.39 6.17 18.73
CA LEU A 169 2.14 5.95 19.48
C LEU A 169 2.38 6.10 20.97
N GLN A 170 1.38 6.65 21.66
CA GLN A 170 1.39 6.81 23.11
C GLN A 170 0.42 5.82 23.78
N GLY A 171 0.38 5.84 25.11
CA GLY A 171 -0.49 4.97 25.91
C GLY A 171 0.20 3.68 26.33
N ASP A 172 -0.58 2.72 26.83
CA ASP A 172 -0.05 1.49 27.42
C ASP A 172 0.81 0.67 26.43
N ILE A 173 0.61 0.84 25.11
CA ILE A 173 1.43 0.20 24.07
C ILE A 173 2.95 0.46 24.25
N THR A 174 3.36 1.62 24.78
CA THR A 174 4.78 1.92 24.97
C THR A 174 5.45 1.00 25.98
N ASN A 175 4.67 0.49 26.93
CA ASN A 175 5.10 -0.41 28.01
C ASN A 175 4.98 -1.89 27.63
N LEU A 176 4.21 -2.22 26.59
CA LEU A 176 4.08 -3.58 26.06
C LEU A 176 5.26 -3.99 25.18
N ILE A 177 6.01 -3.01 24.67
CA ILE A 177 7.22 -3.23 23.89
C ILE A 177 8.38 -3.36 24.86
N SER A 178 8.92 -4.58 24.98
CA SER A 178 10.14 -4.83 25.79
C SER A 178 11.33 -4.04 25.27
N GLU A 179 12.36 -3.85 26.10
CA GLU A 179 13.58 -3.13 25.71
C GLU A 179 14.28 -3.77 24.50
N CYS A 180 14.34 -5.11 24.44
CA CYS A 180 14.94 -5.83 23.31
C CYS A 180 14.14 -5.58 22.01
N GLN A 181 12.81 -5.69 22.06
CA GLN A 181 11.96 -5.39 20.90
C GLN A 181 12.08 -3.92 20.47
N ARG A 182 12.19 -2.99 21.44
CA ARG A 182 12.39 -1.57 21.15
C ARG A 182 13.68 -1.34 20.37
N GLN A 183 14.80 -1.94 20.80
CA GLN A 183 16.08 -1.84 20.09
C GLN A 183 16.00 -2.38 18.67
N GLU A 184 15.32 -3.52 18.46
CA GLU A 184 15.11 -4.09 17.12
C GLU A 184 14.28 -3.15 16.22
N LEU A 185 13.23 -2.54 16.76
CA LEU A 185 12.38 -1.60 16.03
C LEU A 185 13.12 -0.30 15.70
N GLU A 186 13.93 0.22 16.62
CA GLU A 186 14.74 1.44 16.42
C GLU A 186 15.85 1.24 15.37
N ALA A 187 16.31 0.00 15.16
CA ALA A 187 17.27 -0.33 14.11
C ALA A 187 16.66 -0.28 12.69
N VAL A 188 15.33 -0.25 12.55
CA VAL A 188 14.65 -0.21 11.26
C VAL A 188 14.73 1.19 10.65
N SER A 189 15.40 1.29 9.50
CA SER A 189 15.57 2.55 8.76
C SER A 189 14.92 2.51 7.36
N TYR A 190 14.48 3.67 6.89
CA TYR A 190 13.88 3.86 5.57
C TYR A 190 14.58 5.03 4.87
N SER A 191 14.74 4.93 3.55
CA SER A 191 15.18 6.07 2.72
C SER A 191 14.05 7.07 2.45
N SER A 192 14.39 8.33 2.28
CA SER A 192 13.46 9.40 1.86
C SER A 192 13.53 9.67 0.36
N ARG A 193 12.38 9.90 -0.28
CA ARG A 193 12.27 10.28 -1.71
C ARG A 193 11.10 11.22 -1.93
N TYR A 194 11.24 12.13 -2.90
CA TYR A 194 10.15 12.92 -3.46
C TYR A 194 9.61 12.28 -4.74
N ALA A 195 8.31 12.42 -4.97
CA ALA A 195 7.63 12.01 -6.20
C ALA A 195 6.90 13.21 -6.81
N LEU A 196 6.93 13.32 -8.14
CA LEU A 196 6.29 14.39 -8.89
C LEU A 196 5.39 13.78 -9.97
N GLY A 197 4.10 14.03 -9.89
CA GLY A 197 3.13 13.69 -10.94
C GLY A 197 2.85 14.90 -11.83
N LEU A 198 3.05 14.76 -13.13
CA LEU A 198 2.73 15.78 -14.13
C LEU A 198 1.60 15.27 -15.02
N PHE A 199 0.52 16.03 -15.12
CA PHE A 199 -0.67 15.68 -15.90
C PHE A 199 -0.76 16.60 -17.11
N TYR A 200 -1.00 16.02 -18.28
CA TYR A 200 -1.08 16.73 -19.55
C TYR A 200 -2.46 16.55 -20.18
N GLU A 201 -2.82 17.45 -21.11
CA GLU A 201 -4.04 17.31 -21.90
C GLU A 201 -4.02 16.04 -22.76
N ALA A 202 -5.21 15.50 -23.01
CA ALA A 202 -5.38 14.31 -23.84
C ALA A 202 -4.74 14.50 -25.22
N GLY A 203 -3.98 13.50 -25.67
CA GLY A 203 -3.27 13.55 -26.96
C GLY A 203 -1.88 14.17 -26.92
N THR A 204 -1.43 14.73 -25.78
CA THR A 204 -0.03 15.15 -25.61
C THR A 204 0.91 13.97 -25.86
N LYS A 205 1.82 14.11 -26.83
CA LYS A 205 2.79 13.07 -27.18
C LYS A 205 4.14 13.35 -26.53
N ILE A 206 4.60 12.38 -25.73
CA ILE A 206 5.98 12.36 -25.22
C ILE A 206 6.74 11.36 -26.10
N ASP A 207 7.46 11.89 -27.09
CA ASP A 207 8.11 11.09 -28.13
C ASP A 207 9.47 10.52 -27.66
N VAL A 208 9.38 9.47 -26.86
CA VAL A 208 10.54 8.67 -26.45
C VAL A 208 10.24 7.19 -26.66
N PRO A 209 11.25 6.34 -26.96
CA PRO A 209 11.00 4.94 -27.29
C PRO A 209 10.61 4.09 -26.08
N TRP A 210 10.90 4.56 -24.86
CA TRP A 210 10.61 3.86 -23.60
C TRP A 210 9.31 4.34 -22.93
N ALA A 211 8.82 3.62 -21.93
CA ALA A 211 7.72 4.00 -21.05
C ALA A 211 8.18 4.33 -19.62
N GLY A 212 9.40 3.91 -19.26
CA GLY A 212 10.11 4.43 -18.10
C GLY A 212 11.62 4.36 -18.31
N GLN A 213 12.38 5.10 -17.51
CA GLN A 213 13.82 5.14 -17.59
C GLN A 213 14.44 5.33 -16.19
N TYR A 214 15.37 4.45 -15.84
CA TYR A 214 16.29 4.65 -14.73
C TYR A 214 17.41 5.61 -15.12
N ILE A 215 17.73 6.55 -14.24
CA ILE A 215 18.74 7.60 -14.46
C ILE A 215 19.75 7.55 -13.31
N THR A 216 21.00 7.23 -13.61
CA THR A 216 22.10 7.14 -12.62
C THR A 216 23.00 8.36 -12.60
N SER A 217 23.03 9.14 -13.70
CA SER A 217 23.93 10.28 -13.87
C SER A 217 23.37 11.61 -13.38
N ASN A 218 22.07 11.69 -13.06
CA ASN A 218 21.44 12.92 -12.59
C ASN A 218 21.45 12.98 -11.05
N PRO A 219 21.81 14.12 -10.44
CA PRO A 219 21.91 14.24 -8.98
C PRO A 219 20.55 14.27 -8.27
N CYS A 220 19.46 14.55 -8.98
CA CYS A 220 18.14 14.75 -8.39
C CYS A 220 17.13 13.67 -8.81
N VAL A 221 17.11 13.31 -10.09
CA VAL A 221 16.11 12.43 -10.68
C VAL A 221 16.66 11.01 -10.84
N ARG A 222 16.01 10.04 -10.19
CA ARG A 222 16.43 8.63 -10.25
C ARG A 222 15.66 7.79 -11.27
N PHE A 223 14.41 8.15 -11.53
CA PHE A 223 13.49 7.41 -12.40
C PHE A 223 12.43 8.35 -12.98
N VAL A 224 12.07 8.15 -14.25
CA VAL A 224 10.97 8.82 -14.95
C VAL A 224 10.06 7.77 -15.56
N SER A 225 8.74 7.96 -15.49
CA SER A 225 7.77 7.11 -16.18
C SER A 225 6.72 7.93 -16.91
N ILE A 226 6.39 7.48 -18.11
CA ILE A 226 5.21 7.86 -18.88
C ILE A 226 4.14 6.83 -18.53
N ASP A 227 3.37 7.16 -17.51
CA ASP A 227 2.62 6.18 -16.73
C ASP A 227 1.49 5.51 -17.53
N ASN A 228 0.82 6.26 -18.42
CA ASN A 228 -0.15 5.72 -19.38
C ASN A 228 0.49 4.74 -20.38
N LYS A 229 1.66 5.09 -20.94
CA LYS A 229 2.42 4.20 -21.83
C LYS A 229 2.92 2.95 -21.10
N LYS A 230 3.30 3.08 -19.82
CA LYS A 230 3.73 1.96 -18.96
C LYS A 230 2.58 0.96 -18.74
N ARG A 231 1.36 1.46 -18.52
CA ARG A 231 0.15 0.68 -18.26
C ARG A 231 -0.59 0.23 -19.54
N ASN A 232 -0.14 0.69 -20.71
CA ASN A 232 -0.75 0.43 -22.02
C ASN A 232 -2.23 0.88 -22.08
N ILE A 233 -2.47 2.14 -21.67
CA ILE A 233 -3.78 2.82 -21.66
C ILE A 233 -3.74 4.14 -22.43
#